data_AF-A0A1F2V6C3-F1
#
_entry.id   AF-A0A1F2V6C3-F1
#
_cell.length_a   1.000
_cell.length_b   1.000
_cell.length_c   1.000
_cell.angle_alpha   90.00
_cell.angle_beta   90.00
_cell.angle_gamma   90.00
#
_symmetry.space_group_name_H-M   'P 1'
#
loop_
_entity.id
_entity.type
_entity.pdbx_description
1 polymer ?
#
loop_
_entity_poly.entity_id
_entity_poly.type
_entity_poly.pdbx_seq_one_letter_code
_entity_poly.pdbx_strand_id
1 'polypeptide(L)'
;MTPFERRVLTIVSRIPPGRVATYGDVAKLAGKPRAARAVGNILREADRPGLPYHRVIAAGGRLGGYTSLALKRSLLAAEGLTVVPGRVVGFAQRRWPASALEASFGGVPPKRPSAAKADK
;
A
#
# COMPACT_ATOMS: atom_id res chain seq x y z
N MET A 1 -19.18 3.30 -0.14
CA MET A 1 -17.80 3.15 0.36
C MET A 1 -17.79 2.41 1.69
N THR A 2 -17.19 1.23 1.75
CA THR A 2 -17.14 0.37 2.96
C THR A 2 -16.15 0.90 4.03
N PRO A 3 -16.25 0.47 5.30
CA PRO A 3 -15.25 0.81 6.32
C PRO A 3 -13.83 0.38 5.96
N PHE A 4 -13.70 -0.75 5.24
CA PHE A 4 -12.42 -1.24 4.75
C PHE A 4 -11.85 -0.35 3.64
N GLU A 5 -12.66 0.00 2.63
CA GLU A 5 -12.28 0.98 1.60
C GLU A 5 -11.82 2.31 2.21
N ARG A 6 -12.60 2.85 3.15
CA ARG A 6 -12.26 4.11 3.83
C ARG A 6 -10.88 4.01 4.49
N ARG A 7 -10.60 2.92 5.22
CA ARG A 7 -9.28 2.68 5.83
C ARG A 7 -8.17 2.58 4.80
N VAL A 8 -8.38 1.82 3.72
CA VAL A 8 -7.41 1.69 2.63
C VAL A 8 -7.05 3.08 2.07
N LEU A 9 -8.04 3.90 1.73
CA LEU A 9 -7.80 5.24 1.17
C LEU A 9 -7.09 6.16 2.16
N THR A 10 -7.45 6.13 3.45
CA THR A 10 -6.78 6.93 4.50
C THR A 10 -5.34 6.49 4.73
N ILE A 11 -5.04 5.19 4.64
CA ILE A 11 -3.68 4.68 4.76
C ILE A 11 -2.85 5.13 3.56
N VAL A 12 -3.39 5.00 2.35
CA VAL A 12 -2.67 5.36 1.12
C VAL A 12 -2.38 6.86 1.05
N SER A 13 -3.32 7.71 1.46
CA SER A 13 -3.09 9.17 1.48
C SER A 13 -1.97 9.62 2.43
N ARG A 14 -1.59 8.78 3.41
CA ARG A 14 -0.55 9.07 4.40
C ARG A 14 0.83 8.52 4.04
N ILE A 15 0.96 7.72 2.99
CA ILE A 15 2.28 7.23 2.55
C ILE A 15 3.09 8.48 2.13
N PRO A 16 4.23 8.79 2.78
CA PRO A 16 4.96 10.01 2.47
C PRO A 16 5.67 9.92 1.11
N PRO A 17 5.96 11.06 0.45
CA PRO A 17 6.77 11.09 -0.76
C PRO A 17 8.10 10.36 -0.57
N GLY A 18 8.56 9.65 -1.61
CA GLY A 18 9.84 8.93 -1.58
C GLY A 18 9.82 7.64 -0.76
N ARG A 19 8.63 7.22 -0.29
CA ARG A 19 8.39 5.91 0.33
C ARG A 19 7.33 5.14 -0.43
N VAL A 20 7.39 3.82 -0.31
CA VAL A 20 6.44 2.89 -0.92
C VAL A 20 5.87 1.91 0.09
N ALA A 21 4.62 1.51 -0.12
CA ALA A 21 3.98 0.42 0.62
C ALA A 21 3.54 -0.67 -0.36
N THR A 22 3.45 -1.92 0.10
CA THR A 22 2.88 -2.98 -0.74
C THR A 22 1.36 -3.06 -0.56
N TYR A 23 0.65 -3.63 -1.54
CA TYR A 23 -0.77 -3.95 -1.38
C TYR A 23 -1.04 -4.80 -0.11
N GLY A 24 -0.12 -5.71 0.23
CA GLY A 24 -0.19 -6.50 1.45
C GLY A 24 -0.01 -5.69 2.72
N ASP A 25 0.89 -4.69 2.71
CA ASP A 25 1.06 -3.77 3.83
C ASP A 25 -0.23 -2.99 4.10
N VAL A 26 -0.77 -2.38 3.05
CA VAL A 26 -2.02 -1.60 3.15
C VAL A 26 -3.16 -2.50 3.64
N ALA A 27 -3.27 -3.73 3.15
CA ALA A 27 -4.29 -4.67 3.57
C ALA A 27 -4.15 -5.07 5.06
N LYS A 28 -2.92 -5.36 5.50
CA LYS A 28 -2.61 -5.68 6.91
C LYS A 28 -2.99 -4.52 7.83
N LEU A 29 -2.62 -3.31 7.44
CA LEU A 29 -2.86 -2.10 8.19
C LEU A 29 -4.35 -1.71 8.21
N ALA A 30 -5.08 -1.98 7.14
CA ALA A 30 -6.53 -1.81 7.09
C ALA A 30 -7.30 -2.89 7.89
N GLY A 31 -6.61 -3.86 8.50
CA GLY A 31 -7.18 -4.91 9.33
C GLY A 31 -7.60 -6.19 8.59
N LYS A 32 -7.22 -6.35 7.33
CA LYS A 32 -7.47 -7.58 6.54
C LYS A 32 -6.19 -8.03 5.83
N PRO A 33 -5.24 -8.71 6.51
CA PRO A 33 -3.92 -9.04 5.96
C PRO A 33 -3.92 -9.83 4.65
N ARG A 34 -4.98 -10.60 4.36
CA ARG A 34 -5.12 -11.41 3.13
C ARG A 34 -5.85 -10.68 1.99
N ALA A 35 -6.16 -9.40 2.14
CA ALA A 35 -6.99 -8.63 1.21
C ALA A 35 -6.20 -7.77 0.20
N ALA A 36 -4.96 -8.15 -0.15
CA ALA A 36 -4.12 -7.37 -1.07
C ALA A 36 -4.77 -7.13 -2.45
N ARG A 37 -5.46 -8.15 -3.01
CA ARG A 37 -6.20 -8.00 -4.27
C ARG A 37 -7.35 -7.00 -4.14
N ALA A 38 -8.08 -7.04 -3.02
CA ALA A 38 -9.16 -6.09 -2.77
C ALA A 38 -8.62 -4.66 -2.68
N VAL A 39 -7.47 -4.43 -2.04
CA VAL A 39 -6.80 -3.12 -2.04
C VAL A 39 -6.53 -2.65 -3.48
N GLY A 40 -6.02 -3.52 -4.34
CA GLY A 40 -5.80 -3.21 -5.75
C GLY A 40 -7.07 -2.75 -6.47
N ASN A 41 -8.19 -3.46 -6.28
CA ASN A 41 -9.48 -3.09 -6.87
C ASN A 41 -10.01 -1.76 -6.33
N ILE A 42 -9.91 -1.54 -5.01
CA ILE A 42 -10.33 -0.29 -4.36
C ILE A 42 -9.57 0.89 -4.94
N LEU A 43 -8.24 0.76 -5.09
CA LEU A 43 -7.44 1.85 -5.66
C LEU A 43 -7.76 2.07 -7.15
N ARG A 44 -8.06 1.00 -7.90
CA ARG A 44 -8.49 1.09 -9.30
C ARG A 44 -9.77 1.88 -9.47
N GLU A 45 -10.73 1.66 -8.58
CA GLU A 45 -12.05 2.28 -8.60
C GLU A 45 -12.10 3.61 -7.85
N ALA A 46 -11.03 3.99 -7.16
CA ALA A 46 -10.95 5.23 -6.41
C ALA A 46 -10.80 6.42 -7.36
N ASP A 47 -11.90 7.12 -7.63
CA ASP A 47 -11.88 8.43 -8.27
C ASP A 47 -11.54 9.52 -7.24
N ARG A 48 -10.26 9.57 -6.83
CA ARG A 48 -9.76 10.56 -5.87
C ARG A 48 -8.53 11.30 -6.40
N PRO A 49 -8.70 12.54 -6.89
CA PRO A 49 -7.60 13.42 -7.22
C PRO A 49 -6.63 13.57 -6.03
N GLY A 50 -5.33 13.49 -6.29
CA GLY A 50 -4.29 13.64 -5.27
C GLY A 50 -4.01 12.39 -4.42
N LEU A 51 -4.73 11.28 -4.60
CA LEU A 51 -4.40 10.03 -3.93
C LEU A 51 -3.09 9.46 -4.50
N PRO A 52 -2.04 9.19 -3.70
CA PRO A 52 -0.75 8.75 -4.19
C PRO A 52 -0.73 7.24 -4.49
N TYR A 53 -1.59 6.78 -5.41
CA TYR A 53 -1.74 5.37 -5.80
C TYR A 53 -0.42 4.78 -6.32
N HIS A 54 0.46 5.60 -6.90
CA HIS A 54 1.76 5.18 -7.40
C HIS A 54 2.70 4.69 -6.31
N ARG A 55 2.54 5.16 -5.06
CA ARG A 55 3.31 4.72 -3.89
C ARG A 55 2.93 3.32 -3.40
N VAL A 56 1.81 2.76 -3.88
CA VAL A 56 1.37 1.39 -3.54
C VAL A 56 1.81 0.41 -4.63
N ILE A 57 2.68 -0.53 -4.30
CA ILE A 57 3.35 -1.42 -5.26
C ILE A 57 3.12 -2.91 -4.94
N ALA A 58 3.52 -3.80 -5.85
CA ALA A 58 3.47 -5.23 -5.60
C ALA A 58 4.58 -5.70 -4.62
N ALA A 59 4.39 -6.90 -4.07
CA ALA A 59 5.39 -7.53 -3.22
C ALA A 59 6.75 -7.66 -3.93
N GLY A 60 7.84 -7.61 -3.15
CA GLY A 60 9.20 -7.67 -3.70
C GLY A 60 9.62 -6.41 -4.47
N GLY A 61 8.95 -5.27 -4.26
CA GLY A 61 9.32 -3.98 -4.83
C GLY A 61 8.93 -3.78 -6.29
N ARG A 62 8.10 -4.65 -6.86
CA ARG A 62 7.68 -4.56 -8.27
C ARG A 62 6.57 -3.53 -8.43
N LEU A 63 6.58 -2.72 -9.50
CA LEU A 63 5.60 -1.66 -9.70
C LEU A 63 4.16 -2.18 -9.67
N GLY A 64 3.82 -3.21 -10.47
CA GLY A 64 2.53 -3.90 -10.45
C GLY A 64 1.27 -3.00 -10.44
N GLY A 65 0.10 -3.62 -10.34
CA GLY A 65 -1.17 -2.90 -10.27
C GLY A 65 -1.80 -2.60 -11.63
N TYR A 66 -2.76 -1.68 -11.63
CA TYR A 66 -3.71 -1.46 -12.72
C TYR A 66 -3.44 -0.20 -13.56
N THR A 67 -2.55 0.69 -13.10
CA THR A 67 -2.23 1.94 -13.82
C THR A 67 -1.09 1.72 -14.82
N SER A 68 -0.95 2.64 -15.77
CA SER A 68 0.19 2.66 -16.69
C SER A 68 1.51 2.58 -15.92
N LEU A 69 2.30 1.52 -16.17
CA LEU A 69 3.60 1.33 -15.53
C LEU A 69 4.56 2.49 -15.83
N ALA A 70 4.44 3.10 -17.00
CA ALA A 70 5.20 4.27 -17.39
C ALA A 70 4.86 5.49 -16.52
N LEU A 71 3.57 5.80 -16.36
CA LEU A 71 3.10 6.90 -15.50
C LEU A 71 3.53 6.68 -14.05
N LYS A 72 3.32 5.47 -13.53
CA LYS A 72 3.73 5.09 -12.17
C LYS A 72 5.22 5.27 -11.95
N ARG A 73 6.05 4.86 -12.92
CA ARG A 73 7.49 5.05 -12.89
C ARG A 73 7.85 6.54 -12.88
N SER A 74 7.23 7.36 -13.72
CA SER A 74 7.49 8.81 -13.75
C SER A 74 7.13 9.50 -12.44
N LEU A 75 5.98 9.16 -11.84
CA LEU A 75 5.56 9.71 -10.54
C LEU A 75 6.50 9.30 -9.41
N LEU A 76 6.96 8.05 -9.39
CA LEU A 76 7.94 7.58 -8.41
C LEU A 76 9.31 8.26 -8.62
N ALA A 77 9.73 8.43 -9.87
CA ALA A 77 10.97 9.13 -10.20
C ALA A 77 10.94 10.60 -9.75
N ALA A 78 9.81 11.29 -9.91
CA ALA A 78 9.60 12.65 -9.40
C ALA A 78 9.72 12.74 -7.86
N GLU A 79 9.52 11.63 -7.16
CA GLU A 79 9.72 11.52 -5.71
C GLU A 79 11.12 11.01 -5.31
N GLY A 80 12.05 10.89 -6.26
CA GLY A 80 13.42 10.43 -6.02
C GLY A 80 13.56 8.90 -5.92
N LEU A 81 12.58 8.14 -6.41
CA LEU A 81 12.64 6.67 -6.45
C LEU A 81 13.04 6.17 -7.83
N THR A 82 14.20 5.51 -7.89
CA THR A 82 14.67 4.86 -9.12
C THR A 82 13.97 3.51 -9.32
N VAL A 83 13.53 3.24 -10.54
CA VAL A 83 12.90 1.97 -10.94
C VAL A 83 13.67 1.36 -12.11
N VAL A 84 14.16 0.14 -11.96
CA VAL A 84 14.90 -0.62 -12.99
C VAL A 84 14.57 -2.11 -12.92
N PRO A 85 14.45 -2.73 -14.10
CA PRO A 85 13.22 -2.72 -14.89
C PRO A 85 12.00 -3.18 -14.06
N GLY A 86 11.09 -2.24 -13.79
CA GLY A 86 9.83 -2.50 -13.09
C GLY A 86 9.94 -2.78 -11.58
N ARG A 87 11.12 -2.63 -10.98
CA ARG A 87 11.36 -2.79 -9.55
C ARG A 87 12.01 -1.54 -8.95
N VAL A 88 11.54 -1.14 -7.76
CA VAL A 88 12.11 -0.04 -6.97
C VAL A 88 13.50 -0.44 -6.44
N VAL A 89 14.51 0.36 -6.75
CA VAL A 89 15.87 0.19 -6.23
C VAL A 89 15.89 0.47 -4.74
N GLY A 90 16.60 -0.37 -3.97
CA GLY A 90 16.67 -0.23 -2.53
C GLY A 90 15.29 -0.39 -1.86
N PHE A 91 14.42 -1.24 -2.42
CA PHE A 91 13.04 -1.42 -1.95
C PHE A 91 12.94 -1.50 -0.42
N ALA A 92 13.79 -2.31 0.22
CA ALA A 92 13.78 -2.47 1.68
C ALA A 92 13.96 -1.13 2.44
N GLN A 93 14.87 -0.27 1.98
CA GLN A 93 15.10 1.05 2.59
C GLN A 93 13.98 2.05 2.27
N ARG A 94 13.35 1.90 1.09
CA ARG A 94 12.26 2.75 0.63
C ARG A 94 10.88 2.33 1.16
N ARG A 95 10.78 1.19 1.85
CA ARG A 95 9.50 0.78 2.47
C ARG A 95 9.08 1.81 3.49
N TRP A 96 7.80 2.14 3.46
CA TRP A 96 7.15 2.81 4.57
C TRP A 96 6.94 1.79 5.69
N PRO A 97 7.57 1.95 6.87
CA PRO A 97 7.52 0.93 7.90
C PRO A 97 6.13 0.90 8.54
N ALA A 98 5.64 -0.30 8.83
CA ALA A 98 4.34 -0.49 9.50
C ALA A 98 4.28 0.26 10.85
N SER A 99 5.41 0.38 11.56
CA SER A 99 5.51 1.15 12.80
C SER A 99 5.23 2.64 12.62
N ALA A 100 5.59 3.24 11.47
CA ALA A 100 5.25 4.64 11.19
C ALA A 100 3.74 4.82 11.00
N LEU A 101 3.02 3.78 10.56
CA LEU A 101 1.57 3.82 10.51
C LEU A 101 0.96 3.76 11.92
N GLU A 102 1.40 2.83 12.76
CA GLU A 102 0.91 2.69 14.14
C GLU A 102 1.09 4.00 14.93
N ALA A 103 2.24 4.67 14.75
CA ALA A 103 2.51 5.98 15.31
C ALA A 103 1.60 7.08 14.74
N SER A 104 1.32 7.06 13.43
CA SER A 104 0.49 8.08 12.77
C SER A 104 -1.01 7.96 13.09
N PHE A 105 -1.48 6.80 13.54
CA PHE A 105 -2.90 6.52 13.82
C PHE A 105 -3.24 6.40 15.31
N GLY A 106 -2.32 6.78 16.21
CA GLY A 106 -2.61 6.84 17.64
C GLY A 106 -2.94 5.49 18.27
N GLY A 107 -2.24 4.42 17.87
CA GLY A 107 -2.23 3.17 18.63
C GLY A 107 -3.54 2.37 18.67
N VAL A 108 -4.36 2.39 17.62
CA VAL A 108 -5.42 1.37 17.46
C VAL A 108 -4.87 0.24 16.60
N PRO A 109 -4.36 -0.85 17.21
CA PRO A 109 -3.83 -1.97 16.44
C PRO A 109 -4.93 -2.58 15.58
N PRO A 110 -4.62 -3.04 14.35
CA PRO A 110 -5.55 -3.89 13.61
C PRO A 110 -5.84 -5.11 14.49
N LYS A 111 -7.13 -5.36 14.79
CA LYS A 111 -7.60 -6.57 15.47
C LYS A 111 -6.88 -7.75 14.82
N ARG A 112 -6.01 -8.45 15.56
CA ARG A 112 -5.26 -9.61 15.03
C ARG A 112 -6.29 -10.52 14.34
N PRO A 113 -6.01 -11.07 13.15
CA PRO A 113 -6.91 -12.06 12.58
C PRO A 113 -7.08 -13.16 13.63
N SER A 114 -8.31 -13.36 14.09
CA SER A 114 -8.67 -14.46 14.97
C SER A 114 -8.09 -15.71 14.34
N ALA A 115 -7.22 -16.42 15.06
CA ALA A 115 -6.71 -17.71 14.64
C ALA A 115 -7.93 -18.57 14.30
N ALA A 116 -8.12 -18.84 13.00
CA ALA A 116 -9.06 -19.85 12.59
C ALA A 116 -8.51 -21.15 13.15
N LYS A 117 -9.24 -21.73 14.10
CA LYS A 117 -9.02 -23.08 14.60
C LYS A 117 -8.91 -24.01 13.39
N ALA A 118 -7.75 -24.61 13.23
CA ALA A 118 -7.64 -25.88 12.55
C ALA A 118 -8.22 -26.90 13.53
N ASP A 119 -9.45 -27.33 13.29
CA ASP A 119 -10.09 -28.41 14.01
C ASP A 119 -10.69 -29.38 12.98
N LYS A 120 -10.08 -30.57 12.98
CA LYS A 120 -10.48 -31.89 12.47
C LYS A 120 -10.42 -32.19 10.97
#